data_AF-A0A2G2MLM4-F1
#
_entry.id   AF-A0A2G2MLM4-F1
#
_cell.length_a   1.000
_cell.length_b   1.000
_cell.length_c   1.000
_cell.angle_alpha   90.00
_cell.angle_beta   90.00
_cell.angle_gamma   90.00
#
_symmetry.space_group_name_H-M   'P 1'
#
loop_
_entity.id
_entity.type
_entity.pdbx_description
1 polymer ?
#
loop_
_entity_poly.entity_id
_entity_poly.type
_entity_poly.pdbx_seq_one_letter_code
_entity_poly.pdbx_strand_id
1 'polypeptide(L)'
;MLPTSHKIISEHVYEVVNNTLGVKLNKNQLIYGSIKPDLTPKFLRLEHFKPESFNQIMDEVKELSISQFSESSLFIKQFSQQLGVVTHFIADYFCVPHNDRNTYKSHFIDHVVYEYKLEKLFKSHSHKTSIIKEAFNVNNYSSSPISNVIDSLHISYTMRGESMTNDVISSLDAVSTVALFATYNAINNYYRKAA
;
A
#
# COMPACT_ATOMS: atom_id res chain seq x y z
N MET A 1 -5.20 -6.18 -8.03
CA MET A 1 -6.65 -6.24 -7.72
C MET A 1 -7.38 -5.46 -8.81
N LEU A 2 -8.72 -5.40 -8.83
CA LEU A 2 -9.40 -4.47 -9.74
C LEU A 2 -9.07 -2.99 -9.36
N PRO A 3 -9.00 -2.07 -10.34
CA PRO A 3 -8.78 -0.64 -10.08
C PRO A 3 -9.77 -0.01 -9.09
N THR A 4 -11.00 -0.52 -9.07
CA THR A 4 -12.07 -0.13 -8.15
C THR A 4 -11.74 -0.48 -6.70
N SER A 5 -11.13 -1.65 -6.44
CA SER A 5 -10.61 -2.03 -5.12
C SER A 5 -9.46 -1.11 -4.70
N HIS A 6 -8.52 -0.81 -5.60
CA HIS A 6 -7.41 0.12 -5.31
C HIS A 6 -7.90 1.54 -4.99
N LYS A 7 -8.98 2.00 -5.64
CA LYS A 7 -9.65 3.25 -5.27
C LYS A 7 -10.17 3.21 -3.83
N ILE A 8 -10.90 2.16 -3.45
CA ILE A 8 -11.44 2.02 -2.08
C ILE A 8 -10.32 2.00 -1.05
N ILE A 9 -9.24 1.25 -1.33
CA ILE A 9 -8.05 1.19 -0.49
C ILE A 9 -7.39 2.57 -0.37
N SER A 10 -7.30 3.35 -1.45
CA SER A 10 -6.76 4.71 -1.40
C SER A 10 -7.60 5.67 -0.56
N GLU A 11 -8.92 5.53 -0.62
CA GLU A 11 -9.82 6.30 0.23
C GLU A 11 -9.60 5.94 1.71
N HIS A 12 -9.43 4.65 2.03
CA HIS A 12 -9.05 4.19 3.37
C HIS A 12 -7.69 4.75 3.83
N VAL A 13 -6.67 4.69 2.97
CA VAL A 13 -5.33 5.23 3.26
C VAL A 13 -5.40 6.73 3.57
N TYR A 14 -6.18 7.50 2.80
CA TYR A 14 -6.40 8.92 3.06
C TYR A 14 -6.96 9.15 4.46
N GLU A 15 -8.01 8.41 4.86
CA GLU A 15 -8.64 8.54 6.17
C GLU A 15 -7.69 8.13 7.30
N VAL A 16 -6.96 7.01 7.15
CA VAL A 16 -6.01 6.53 8.18
C VAL A 16 -4.88 7.53 8.42
N VAL A 17 -4.28 8.07 7.35
CA VAL A 17 -3.20 9.06 7.47
C VAL A 17 -3.71 10.35 8.12
N ASN A 18 -4.88 10.83 7.70
CA ASN A 18 -5.48 12.05 8.26
C ASN A 18 -5.84 11.87 9.74
N ASN A 19 -6.51 10.76 10.10
CA ASN A 19 -6.97 10.52 11.47
C ASN A 19 -5.82 10.22 12.44
N THR A 20 -4.73 9.60 11.97
CA THR A 20 -3.62 9.17 12.84
C THR A 20 -2.54 10.24 12.95
N LEU A 21 -2.21 10.93 11.85
CA LEU A 21 -1.09 11.88 11.77
C LEU A 21 -1.52 13.34 11.57
N GLY A 22 -2.80 13.62 11.34
CA GLY A 22 -3.31 14.96 11.06
C GLY A 22 -2.93 15.50 9.67
N VAL A 23 -2.44 14.63 8.77
CA VAL A 23 -1.90 15.05 7.47
C VAL A 23 -2.95 14.87 6.38
N LYS A 24 -3.31 15.99 5.74
CA LYS A 24 -4.22 15.99 4.59
C LYS A 24 -3.46 15.76 3.29
N LEU A 25 -3.46 14.52 2.82
CA LEU A 25 -2.97 14.17 1.50
C LEU A 25 -3.84 14.77 0.38
N ASN A 26 -3.36 14.76 -0.85
CA ASN A 26 -4.20 15.03 -2.02
C ASN A 26 -4.94 13.76 -2.43
N LYS A 27 -6.22 13.64 -2.03
CA LYS A 27 -7.05 12.45 -2.27
C LYS A 27 -7.14 12.04 -3.75
N ASN A 28 -7.30 13.01 -4.66
CA ASN A 28 -7.39 12.73 -6.09
C ASN A 28 -6.09 12.16 -6.66
N GLN A 29 -4.95 12.71 -6.25
CA GLN A 29 -3.64 12.22 -6.68
C GLN A 29 -3.31 10.87 -6.06
N LEU A 30 -3.71 10.62 -4.81
CA LEU A 30 -3.58 9.32 -4.17
C LEU A 30 -4.34 8.23 -4.93
N ILE A 31 -5.62 8.48 -5.23
CA ILE A 31 -6.46 7.57 -6.03
C ILE A 31 -5.84 7.35 -7.42
N TYR A 32 -5.47 8.43 -8.10
CA TYR A 32 -4.83 8.33 -9.41
C TYR A 32 -3.55 7.48 -9.36
N GLY A 33 -2.71 7.71 -8.36
CA GLY A 33 -1.50 6.94 -8.11
C GLY A 33 -1.78 5.45 -7.92
N SER A 34 -2.85 5.09 -7.21
CA SER A 34 -3.20 3.69 -6.93
C SER A 34 -3.77 2.91 -8.11
N ILE A 35 -4.25 3.61 -9.14
CA ILE A 35 -4.81 2.99 -10.34
C ILE A 35 -3.79 3.00 -11.48
N LYS A 36 -2.85 3.95 -11.46
CA LYS A 36 -1.88 4.17 -12.52
C LYS A 36 -1.05 2.92 -12.89
N PRO A 37 -0.58 2.06 -11.97
CA PRO A 37 0.21 0.88 -12.32
C PRO A 37 -0.48 -0.03 -13.33
N ASP A 38 -1.79 -0.26 -13.18
CA ASP A 38 -2.59 -1.10 -14.11
C ASP A 38 -2.74 -0.49 -15.51
N LEU A 39 -2.57 0.83 -15.63
CA LEU A 39 -2.82 1.57 -16.86
C LEU A 39 -1.55 1.87 -17.67
N THR A 40 -0.36 1.64 -17.10
CA THR A 40 0.88 2.12 -17.71
C THR A 40 1.85 0.97 -18.09
N PRO A 41 2.27 0.88 -19.37
CA PRO A 41 3.14 -0.21 -19.86
C PRO A 41 4.49 -0.36 -19.15
N LYS A 42 4.99 0.71 -18.53
CA LYS A 42 6.21 0.68 -17.71
C LYS A 42 6.06 -0.24 -16.49
N PHE A 43 4.86 -0.29 -15.91
CA PHE A 43 4.55 -1.12 -14.75
C PHE A 43 3.99 -2.50 -15.14
N LEU A 44 3.49 -2.68 -16.37
CA LEU A 44 3.19 -4.02 -16.92
C LEU A 44 4.43 -4.94 -17.03
N ARG A 45 5.66 -4.38 -16.99
CA ARG A 45 6.93 -5.13 -16.93
C ARG A 45 7.42 -5.39 -15.51
N LEU A 46 6.84 -4.73 -14.51
CA LEU A 46 6.97 -5.10 -13.11
C LEU A 46 5.85 -6.08 -12.84
N GLU A 47 6.18 -7.36 -12.78
CA GLU A 47 5.23 -8.37 -12.32
C GLU A 47 4.67 -7.90 -10.96
N HIS A 48 3.34 -7.79 -10.84
CA HIS A 48 2.61 -7.34 -9.63
C HIS A 48 2.71 -8.34 -8.45
N PHE A 49 3.77 -9.14 -8.48
CA PHE A 49 4.09 -10.19 -7.57
C PHE A 49 5.23 -9.72 -6.68
N LYS A 50 5.14 -10.11 -5.41
CA LYS A 50 6.06 -9.68 -4.36
C LYS A 50 7.53 -9.98 -4.73
N PRO A 51 7.95 -11.21 -5.12
CA PRO A 51 9.37 -11.49 -5.37
C PRO A 51 10.03 -10.58 -6.42
N GLU A 52 9.27 -10.16 -7.44
CA GLU A 52 9.78 -9.43 -8.59
C GLU A 52 9.87 -7.92 -8.35
N SER A 53 8.92 -7.34 -7.60
CA SER A 53 8.82 -5.89 -7.41
C SER A 53 9.11 -5.42 -5.98
N PHE A 54 9.14 -6.30 -4.98
CA PHE A 54 9.17 -5.91 -3.57
C PHE A 54 10.36 -5.03 -3.20
N ASN A 55 11.58 -5.38 -3.60
CA ASN A 55 12.76 -4.56 -3.27
C ASN A 55 12.65 -3.15 -3.85
N GLN A 56 12.21 -3.01 -5.10
CA GLN A 56 11.99 -1.70 -5.72
C GLN A 56 10.91 -0.91 -4.97
N ILE A 57 9.79 -1.55 -4.63
CA ILE A 57 8.71 -0.88 -3.91
C ILE A 57 9.15 -0.47 -2.50
N MET A 58 9.94 -1.28 -1.80
CA MET A 58 10.49 -0.91 -0.49
C MET A 58 11.48 0.25 -0.58
N ASP A 59 12.24 0.37 -1.67
CA ASP A 59 13.09 1.54 -1.93
C ASP A 59 12.24 2.78 -2.23
N GLU A 60 11.14 2.66 -3.00
CA GLU A 60 10.18 3.78 -3.21
C GLU A 60 9.53 4.24 -1.88
N VAL A 61 9.19 3.30 -0.99
CA VAL A 61 8.70 3.60 0.37
C VAL A 61 9.76 4.36 1.17
N LYS A 62 11.02 3.91 1.09
CA LYS A 62 12.14 4.57 1.77
C LYS A 62 12.30 6.01 1.24
N GLU A 63 12.31 6.22 -0.07
CA GLU A 63 12.43 7.54 -0.68
C GLU A 63 11.30 8.48 -0.23
N LEU A 64 10.06 7.99 -0.16
CA LEU A 64 8.95 8.74 0.45
C LEU A 64 9.23 9.09 1.90
N SER A 65 9.73 8.13 2.71
CA SER A 65 9.98 8.31 4.13
C SER A 65 11.11 9.31 4.47
N ILE A 66 12.11 9.46 3.59
CA ILE A 66 13.21 10.41 3.76
C ILE A 66 12.95 11.75 3.06
N SER A 67 11.87 11.84 2.29
CA SER A 67 11.51 13.06 1.58
C SER A 67 11.36 14.23 2.55
N GLN A 68 11.82 15.42 2.11
CA GLN A 68 11.66 16.63 2.90
C GLN A 68 10.21 17.06 2.84
N PHE A 69 9.44 16.68 3.87
CA PHE A 69 8.03 17.03 3.94
C PHE A 69 7.81 18.53 3.78
N SER A 70 6.79 18.90 3.00
CA SER A 70 6.41 20.29 2.73
C SER A 70 4.90 20.38 2.61
N GLU A 71 4.31 21.41 3.18
CA GLU A 71 2.87 21.67 3.03
C GLU A 71 2.52 22.30 1.67
N SER A 72 3.50 22.52 0.79
CA SER A 72 3.24 23.07 -0.53
C SER A 72 2.31 22.15 -1.35
N SER A 73 1.36 22.75 -2.08
CA SER A 73 0.38 22.00 -2.88
C SER A 73 1.05 21.05 -3.89
N LEU A 74 2.18 21.46 -4.47
CA LEU A 74 2.94 20.64 -5.42
C LEU A 74 3.53 19.41 -4.74
N PHE A 75 4.21 19.58 -3.60
CA PHE A 75 4.78 18.46 -2.84
C PHE A 75 3.68 17.48 -2.42
N ILE A 76 2.60 17.97 -1.81
CA ILE A 76 1.51 17.11 -1.33
C ILE A 76 0.89 16.31 -2.48
N LYS A 77 0.72 16.91 -3.67
CA LYS A 77 0.26 16.20 -4.87
C LYS A 77 1.21 15.08 -5.28
N GLN A 78 2.51 15.38 -5.39
CA GLN A 78 3.52 14.41 -5.81
C GLN A 78 3.68 13.27 -4.80
N PHE A 79 3.79 13.61 -3.51
CA PHE A 79 3.87 12.66 -2.40
C PHE A 79 2.65 11.73 -2.39
N SER A 80 1.44 12.29 -2.51
CA SER A 80 0.20 11.50 -2.53
C SER A 80 0.13 10.57 -3.73
N GLN A 81 0.51 11.04 -4.92
CA GLN A 81 0.51 10.20 -6.11
C GLN A 81 1.48 9.03 -5.97
N GLN A 82 2.70 9.28 -5.51
CA GLN A 82 3.71 8.25 -5.33
C GLN A 82 3.34 7.27 -4.21
N LEU A 83 2.73 7.75 -3.13
CA LEU A 83 2.17 6.89 -2.08
C LEU A 83 1.03 6.01 -2.62
N GLY A 84 0.22 6.53 -3.56
CA GLY A 84 -0.80 5.76 -4.26
C GLY A 84 -0.19 4.60 -5.06
N VAL A 85 0.89 4.88 -5.80
CA VAL A 85 1.61 3.84 -6.57
C VAL A 85 2.15 2.75 -5.65
N VAL A 86 2.79 3.11 -4.54
CA VAL A 86 3.31 2.13 -3.58
C VAL A 86 2.18 1.30 -2.97
N THR A 87 1.11 1.93 -2.50
CA THR A 87 -0.02 1.23 -1.85
C THR A 87 -0.77 0.29 -2.79
N HIS A 88 -0.74 0.53 -4.10
CA HIS A 88 -1.20 -0.42 -5.10
C HIS A 88 -0.46 -1.77 -5.01
N PHE A 89 0.87 -1.74 -5.13
CA PHE A 89 1.68 -2.96 -5.09
C PHE A 89 1.59 -3.65 -3.73
N ILE A 90 1.58 -2.87 -2.65
CA ILE A 90 1.42 -3.41 -1.30
C ILE A 90 0.07 -4.12 -1.16
N ALA A 91 -1.02 -3.58 -1.68
CA ALA A 91 -2.31 -4.27 -1.64
C ALA A 91 -2.25 -5.60 -2.41
N ASP A 92 -1.65 -5.61 -3.59
CA ASP A 92 -1.56 -6.80 -4.44
C ASP A 92 -0.76 -7.93 -3.77
N TYR A 93 0.29 -7.61 -3.02
CA TYR A 93 1.05 -8.63 -2.28
C TYR A 93 0.20 -9.40 -1.26
N PHE A 94 -0.97 -8.88 -0.86
CA PHE A 94 -1.90 -9.50 0.10
C PHE A 94 -3.21 -9.94 -0.57
N CYS A 95 -3.15 -10.28 -1.86
CA CYS A 95 -4.28 -10.78 -2.63
C CYS A 95 -3.97 -12.18 -3.18
N VAL A 96 -4.87 -13.15 -3.03
CA VAL A 96 -4.64 -14.56 -3.40
C VAL A 96 -4.21 -14.73 -4.88
N PRO A 97 -4.91 -14.14 -5.87
CA PRO A 97 -4.49 -14.25 -7.27
C PRO A 97 -3.07 -13.72 -7.57
N HIS A 98 -2.55 -12.84 -6.71
CA HIS A 98 -1.21 -12.25 -6.82
C HIS A 98 -0.17 -12.97 -5.93
N ASN A 99 -0.56 -14.05 -5.25
CA ASN A 99 0.34 -14.92 -4.48
C ASN A 99 0.42 -16.35 -5.05
N ASP A 100 -0.63 -16.84 -5.71
CA ASP A 100 -0.64 -18.17 -6.35
C ASP A 100 -0.53 -18.09 -7.88
N ARG A 101 0.72 -18.05 -8.35
CA ARG A 101 1.06 -17.98 -9.77
C ARG A 101 0.74 -19.28 -10.54
N ASN A 102 0.58 -20.42 -9.87
CA ASN A 102 0.37 -21.69 -10.56
C ASN A 102 -1.10 -21.90 -10.92
N THR A 103 -2.01 -21.50 -10.03
CA THR A 103 -3.45 -21.65 -10.24
C THR A 103 -4.01 -20.54 -11.12
N TYR A 104 -3.66 -19.27 -10.89
CA TYR A 104 -4.35 -18.15 -11.56
C TYR A 104 -3.72 -17.68 -12.88
N LYS A 105 -2.43 -17.98 -13.13
CA LYS A 105 -1.76 -17.57 -14.38
C LYS A 105 -2.37 -18.19 -15.64
N SER A 106 -2.90 -19.40 -15.52
CA SER A 106 -3.59 -20.11 -16.62
C SER A 106 -5.12 -19.97 -16.56
N HIS A 107 -5.64 -19.31 -15.53
CA HIS A 107 -7.07 -19.21 -15.20
C HIS A 107 -7.53 -17.75 -15.07
N PHE A 108 -7.34 -16.97 -16.14
CA PHE A 108 -7.65 -15.54 -16.17
C PHE A 108 -9.11 -15.23 -15.81
N ILE A 109 -10.07 -16.07 -16.21
CA ILE A 109 -11.48 -15.87 -15.87
C ILE A 109 -11.69 -16.00 -14.35
N ASP A 110 -11.09 -17.03 -13.73
CA ASP A 110 -11.21 -17.26 -12.29
C ASP A 110 -10.56 -16.12 -11.49
N HIS A 111 -9.45 -15.57 -11.99
CA HIS A 111 -8.82 -14.36 -11.45
C HIS A 111 -9.79 -13.17 -11.43
N VAL A 112 -10.38 -12.84 -12.59
CA VAL A 112 -11.29 -11.68 -12.71
C VAL A 112 -12.55 -11.88 -11.86
N VAL A 113 -13.10 -13.10 -11.82
CA VAL A 113 -14.26 -13.44 -10.97
C VAL A 113 -13.91 -13.30 -9.49
N TYR A 114 -12.70 -13.71 -9.08
CA TYR A 114 -12.22 -13.54 -7.71
C TYR A 114 -12.15 -12.07 -7.34
N GLU A 115 -11.46 -11.25 -8.13
CA GLU A 115 -11.27 -9.83 -7.82
C GLU A 115 -12.59 -9.05 -7.82
N TYR A 116 -13.55 -9.41 -8.68
CA TYR A 116 -14.90 -8.83 -8.65
C TYR A 116 -15.66 -9.15 -7.37
N LYS A 117 -15.53 -10.37 -6.83
CA LYS A 117 -16.12 -10.74 -5.53
C LYS A 117 -15.40 -10.02 -4.39
N LEU A 118 -14.08 -9.90 -4.47
CA LEU A 118 -13.26 -9.17 -3.50
C LEU A 118 -13.64 -7.68 -3.43
N GLU A 119 -13.88 -7.04 -4.59
CA GLU A 119 -14.37 -5.65 -4.65
C GLU A 119 -15.68 -5.46 -3.87
N LYS A 120 -16.63 -6.40 -4.01
CA LYS A 120 -17.89 -6.34 -3.24
C LYS A 120 -17.64 -6.42 -1.75
N LEU A 121 -16.69 -7.26 -1.33
CA LEU A 121 -16.33 -7.38 0.07
C LEU A 121 -15.73 -6.07 0.58
N PHE A 122 -14.77 -5.47 -0.13
CA PHE A 122 -14.22 -4.14 0.20
C PHE A 122 -15.30 -3.08 0.40
N LYS A 123 -16.31 -3.01 -0.49
CA LYS A 123 -17.41 -2.04 -0.37
C LYS A 123 -18.28 -2.23 0.88
N SER A 124 -18.42 -3.47 1.34
CA SER A 124 -19.26 -3.83 2.49
C SER A 124 -18.50 -3.88 3.82
N HIS A 125 -17.18 -3.86 3.78
CA HIS A 125 -16.35 -4.15 4.94
C HIS A 125 -16.07 -2.88 5.75
N SER A 126 -16.51 -2.86 7.01
CA SER A 126 -16.20 -1.81 7.97
C SER A 126 -14.95 -2.17 8.76
N HIS A 127 -13.77 -2.03 8.17
CA HIS A 127 -12.52 -2.29 8.88
C HIS A 127 -12.16 -1.12 9.80
N LYS A 128 -11.83 -1.42 11.06
CA LYS A 128 -11.10 -0.48 11.91
C LYS A 128 -9.68 -0.99 12.02
N THR A 129 -8.79 -0.38 11.25
CA THR A 129 -7.37 -0.70 11.29
C THR A 129 -6.79 -0.34 12.66
N SER A 130 -6.35 -1.34 13.41
CA SER A 130 -5.72 -1.18 14.73
C SER A 130 -4.21 -1.22 14.61
N ILE A 131 -3.63 -0.20 13.96
CA ILE A 131 -2.18 -0.10 13.84
C ILE A 131 -1.60 0.57 15.08
N ILE A 132 -0.74 -0.18 15.77
CA ILE A 132 0.06 0.33 16.88
C ILE A 132 1.24 1.16 16.36
N LYS A 133 1.65 2.18 17.11
CA LYS A 133 2.67 3.15 16.69
C LYS A 133 4.01 2.49 16.36
N GLU A 134 4.35 1.44 17.08
CA GLU A 134 5.57 0.66 16.94
C GLU A 134 5.70 0.03 15.55
N ALA A 135 4.58 -0.28 14.88
CA ALA A 135 4.58 -0.88 13.55
C ALA A 135 5.04 0.09 12.45
N PHE A 136 4.89 1.41 12.65
CA PHE A 136 5.25 2.43 11.67
C PHE A 136 6.31 3.43 12.14
N ASN A 137 6.72 3.38 13.41
CA ASN A 137 7.81 4.18 13.99
C ASN A 137 9.14 3.42 14.00
N VAL A 138 9.41 2.61 12.97
CA VAL A 138 10.73 2.01 12.75
C VAL A 138 11.65 3.00 12.05
N ASN A 139 12.97 2.84 12.18
CA ASN A 139 13.93 3.73 11.54
C ASN A 139 13.87 3.61 10.01
N ASN A 140 14.25 4.67 9.30
CA ASN A 140 14.19 4.74 7.84
C ASN A 140 15.56 4.96 7.18
N TYR A 141 16.65 4.57 7.85
CA TYR A 141 18.02 4.69 7.31
C TYR A 141 18.24 3.80 6.07
N SER A 142 17.51 2.69 5.99
CA SER A 142 17.45 1.78 4.85
C SER A 142 16.03 1.27 4.64
N SER A 143 15.78 0.52 3.57
CA SER A 143 14.50 -0.14 3.31
C SER A 143 14.28 -1.38 4.19
N SER A 144 15.34 -1.99 4.74
CA SER A 144 15.27 -3.24 5.52
C SER A 144 14.28 -3.22 6.69
N PRO A 145 14.18 -2.16 7.52
CA PRO A 145 13.21 -2.13 8.62
C PRO A 145 11.76 -2.25 8.16
N ILE A 146 11.37 -1.51 7.12
CA ILE A 146 10.00 -1.59 6.59
C ILE A 146 9.79 -2.90 5.82
N SER A 147 10.80 -3.40 5.09
CA SER A 147 10.77 -4.72 4.46
C SER A 147 10.42 -5.81 5.47
N ASN A 148 11.12 -5.84 6.62
CA ASN A 148 10.90 -6.84 7.66
C ASN A 148 9.48 -6.79 8.25
N VAL A 149 8.91 -5.58 8.39
CA VAL A 149 7.52 -5.41 8.85
C VAL A 149 6.55 -6.00 7.82
N ILE A 150 6.71 -5.66 6.54
CA ILE A 150 5.83 -6.18 5.48
C ILE A 150 6.00 -7.69 5.28
N ASP A 151 7.22 -8.21 5.40
CA ASP A 151 7.46 -9.66 5.40
C ASP A 151 6.77 -10.37 6.56
N SER A 152 6.83 -9.80 7.77
CA SER A 152 6.14 -10.36 8.93
C SER A 152 4.62 -10.35 8.77
N LEU A 153 4.05 -9.28 8.23
CA LEU A 153 2.63 -9.20 7.89
C LEU A 153 2.26 -10.24 6.83
N HIS A 154 3.10 -10.41 5.82
CA HIS A 154 2.87 -11.34 4.71
C HIS A 154 2.99 -12.81 5.15
N ILE A 155 3.93 -13.13 6.03
CA ILE A 155 4.01 -14.45 6.69
C ILE A 155 2.72 -14.71 7.47
N SER A 156 2.24 -13.73 8.24
CA SER A 156 1.00 -13.88 9.01
C SER A 156 -0.22 -14.07 8.09
N TYR A 157 -0.27 -13.35 6.97
CA TYR A 157 -1.30 -13.48 5.95
C TYR A 157 -1.31 -14.89 5.33
N THR A 158 -0.15 -15.41 4.93
CA THR A 158 -0.03 -16.76 4.35
C THR A 158 -0.37 -17.86 5.37
N MET A 159 0.04 -17.71 6.63
CA MET A 159 -0.30 -18.66 7.71
C MET A 159 -1.80 -18.75 8.01
N ARG A 160 -2.57 -17.67 7.79
CA ARG A 160 -4.04 -17.69 7.95
C ARG A 160 -4.77 -18.43 6.83
N GLY A 161 -4.08 -18.73 5.72
CA GLY A 161 -4.65 -19.40 4.56
C GLY A 161 -5.47 -18.48 3.65
N GLU A 162 -5.87 -19.01 2.50
CA GLU A 162 -6.57 -18.25 1.47
C GLU A 162 -8.01 -17.94 1.87
N SER A 163 -8.39 -16.66 1.88
CA SER A 163 -9.79 -16.23 1.93
C SER A 163 -9.92 -14.75 1.58
N MET A 164 -11.02 -14.37 0.93
CA MET A 164 -11.28 -12.96 0.59
C MET A 164 -11.30 -12.05 1.81
N THR A 165 -11.76 -12.53 2.96
CA THR A 165 -11.71 -11.77 4.21
C THR A 165 -10.29 -11.54 4.68
N ASN A 166 -9.41 -12.55 4.58
CA ASN A 166 -8.00 -12.40 4.89
C ASN A 166 -7.32 -11.41 3.93
N ASP A 167 -7.64 -11.46 2.64
CA ASP A 167 -7.13 -10.52 1.63
C ASP A 167 -7.52 -9.06 1.96
N VAL A 168 -8.79 -8.83 2.25
CA VAL A 168 -9.29 -7.48 2.62
C VAL A 168 -8.60 -6.98 3.89
N ILE A 169 -8.59 -7.76 4.97
CA ILE A 169 -8.01 -7.30 6.25
C ILE A 169 -6.50 -7.07 6.10
N SER A 170 -5.79 -8.03 5.52
CA SER A 170 -4.33 -7.98 5.45
C SER A 170 -3.83 -6.90 4.48
N SER A 171 -4.53 -6.69 3.36
CA SER A 171 -4.21 -5.58 2.46
C SER A 171 -4.43 -4.22 3.14
N LEU A 172 -5.56 -4.02 3.84
CA LEU A 172 -5.82 -2.77 4.56
C LEU A 172 -4.82 -2.52 5.69
N ASP A 173 -4.40 -3.55 6.43
CA ASP A 173 -3.38 -3.41 7.47
C ASP A 173 -2.00 -3.09 6.88
N ALA A 174 -1.60 -3.78 5.80
CA ALA A 174 -0.31 -3.56 5.16
C ALA A 174 -0.19 -2.17 4.54
N VAL A 175 -1.18 -1.74 3.73
CA VAL A 175 -1.15 -0.42 3.08
C VAL A 175 -1.21 0.71 4.11
N SER A 176 -1.97 0.53 5.19
CA SER A 176 -2.04 1.50 6.28
C SER A 176 -0.70 1.59 7.01
N THR A 177 -0.04 0.47 7.26
CA THR A 177 1.29 0.43 7.90
C THR A 177 2.32 1.17 7.05
N VAL A 178 2.37 0.90 5.74
CA VAL A 178 3.27 1.57 4.80
C VAL A 178 2.99 3.06 4.70
N ALA A 179 1.72 3.46 4.58
CA ALA A 179 1.34 4.86 4.46
C ALA A 179 1.66 5.67 5.72
N LEU A 180 1.40 5.09 6.89
CA LEU A 180 1.77 5.70 8.17
C LEU A 180 3.30 5.77 8.30
N PHE A 181 4.03 4.71 7.96
CA PHE A 181 5.50 4.69 8.04
C PHE A 181 6.12 5.79 7.17
N ALA A 182 5.74 5.87 5.90
CA ALA A 182 6.27 6.85 4.95
C ALA A 182 5.94 8.28 5.39
N THR A 183 4.69 8.54 5.76
CA THR A 183 4.23 9.88 6.14
C THR A 183 4.84 10.33 7.48
N TYR A 184 4.82 9.46 8.49
CA TYR A 184 5.36 9.76 9.83
C TYR A 184 6.85 10.09 9.78
N ASN A 185 7.65 9.31 9.03
CA ASN A 185 9.08 9.55 8.93
C ASN A 185 9.41 10.80 8.09
N ALA A 186 8.67 11.08 7.02
CA ALA A 186 8.86 12.30 6.23
C ALA A 186 8.68 13.56 7.09
N ILE A 187 7.66 13.56 7.96
CA ILE A 187 7.36 14.65 8.89
C ILE A 187 8.43 14.77 9.98
N ASN A 188 8.85 13.67 10.60
CA ASN A 188 9.85 13.73 11.67
C ASN A 188 11.23 14.15 11.16
N ASN A 189 11.59 13.76 9.93
CA ASN A 189 12.82 14.21 9.29
C ASN A 189 12.80 15.71 8.98
N TYR A 190 11.64 16.27 8.65
CA TYR A 190 11.46 17.72 8.53
C TYR A 190 11.77 18.43 9.86
N TYR A 191 11.19 17.97 10.96
CA TYR A 191 11.43 18.59 12.29
C TYR A 191 12.87 18.44 12.78
N ARG A 192 13.53 17.30 12.52
CA ARG A 192 14.94 17.09 12.91
C ARG A 192 15.94 17.98 12.15
N LYS A 193 15.62 18.41 10.93
CA LYS A 193 16.47 19.31 10.12
C LYS A 193 16.20 20.79 10.38
N ALA A 194 15.05 21.12 10.95
CA ALA A 194 14.66 22.48 11.30
C ALA A 194 15.10 22.91 12.72
N ALA A 195 15.56 21.95 13.53
CA ALA A 195 16.17 22.14 14.85
C ALA A 195 17.69 22.23 14.74
#